data_AF-A0A6N9RKX6-F1
#
_entry.id   AF-A0A6N9RKX6-F1
#
_cell.length_a   1.000
_cell.length_b   1.000
_cell.length_c   1.000
_cell.angle_alpha   90.00
_cell.angle_beta   90.00
_cell.angle_gamma   90.00
#
_symmetry.space_group_name_H-M   'P 1'
#
loop_
_entity.id
_entity.type
_entity.pdbx_description
1 polymer ?
#
loop_
_entity_poly.entity_id
_entity_poly.type
_entity_poly.pdbx_seq_one_letter_code
_entity_poly.pdbx_strand_id
1 'polypeptide(L)'
;MKALDLEFLPAQGNSAWLAAQAVDALLDEARLTPKPGLVDRRGRGAHTDLDLDLMCRSARALAPAFACMAEAARDAGTPTLALREALGRMGREAEAAMMQVTQGINTHRGAIWAMGLLVAAAAIEPDAASPARTAQLAASIARLPDRHAPLVSGNKGESACRDFGVTGARGQAQAGFPQVVERGLPELQRSRSRGDSETASRLNALLAILSGLDDTCVLSRAGPAVLQALQADAVAVLARGGVAAL
;
A
#
# COMPACT_ATOMS: atom_id res chain seq x y z
N MET A 1 -20.58 3.98 5.08
CA MET A 1 -21.00 3.68 6.47
C MET A 1 -21.12 2.17 6.57
N LYS A 2 -20.55 1.56 7.62
CA LYS A 2 -20.20 0.12 7.80
C LYS A 2 -18.90 -0.39 7.17
N ALA A 3 -17.79 0.25 7.50
CA ALA A 3 -16.53 -0.44 7.78
C ALA A 3 -15.83 0.46 8.80
N LEU A 4 -15.84 0.06 10.08
CA LEU A 4 -15.03 0.58 11.21
C LEU A 4 -15.67 0.30 12.59
N ASP A 5 -16.86 -0.32 12.65
CA ASP A 5 -17.34 -0.91 13.91
C ASP A 5 -16.58 -2.22 14.15
N LEU A 6 -15.44 -2.08 14.82
CA LEU A 6 -14.64 -3.16 15.40
C LEU A 6 -15.39 -3.78 16.59
N GLU A 7 -16.45 -4.51 16.31
CA GLU A 7 -16.90 -5.54 17.24
C GLU A 7 -16.01 -6.77 17.04
N PHE A 8 -15.29 -7.11 18.11
CA PHE A 8 -14.36 -8.22 18.26
C PHE A 8 -15.02 -9.54 17.80
N LEU A 9 -14.79 -9.94 16.55
CA LEU A 9 -15.09 -11.29 16.07
C LEU A 9 -13.92 -12.21 16.43
N PRO A 10 -14.18 -13.39 17.02
CA PRO A 10 -13.12 -14.25 17.56
C PRO A 10 -12.24 -14.84 16.45
N ALA A 11 -10.99 -15.11 16.82
CA ALA A 11 -9.92 -15.64 15.99
C ALA A 11 -10.31 -16.90 15.18
N GLN A 12 -10.51 -16.74 13.87
CA GLN A 12 -10.22 -17.77 12.86
C GLN A 12 -9.72 -17.06 11.60
N GLY A 13 -8.44 -17.27 11.28
CA GLY A 13 -7.76 -16.71 10.10
C GLY A 13 -8.40 -17.19 8.79
N ASN A 14 -9.43 -16.50 8.33
CA ASN A 14 -10.03 -16.73 7.03
C ASN A 14 -9.27 -15.92 5.98
N SER A 15 -8.56 -16.60 5.08
CA SER A 15 -7.86 -15.99 3.94
C SER A 15 -8.77 -15.08 3.10
N ALA A 16 -10.06 -15.42 3.00
CA ALA A 16 -11.05 -14.58 2.33
C ALA A 16 -11.30 -13.25 3.07
N TRP A 17 -11.24 -13.25 4.40
CA TRP A 17 -11.38 -12.02 5.19
C TRP A 17 -10.17 -11.11 5.00
N LEU A 18 -8.95 -11.65 5.08
CA LEU A 18 -7.73 -10.88 4.80
C LEU A 18 -7.72 -10.31 3.37
N ALA A 19 -8.18 -11.10 2.40
CA ALA A 19 -8.35 -10.64 1.03
C ALA A 19 -9.37 -9.51 0.91
N ALA A 20 -10.53 -9.63 1.59
CA ALA A 20 -11.54 -8.58 1.61
C ALA A 20 -11.00 -7.29 2.25
N GLN A 21 -10.28 -7.38 3.37
CA GLN A 21 -9.64 -6.21 4.00
C GLN A 21 -8.62 -5.55 3.08
N ALA A 22 -7.83 -6.34 2.34
CA ALA A 22 -6.88 -5.79 1.37
C ALA A 22 -7.59 -5.05 0.22
N VAL A 23 -8.66 -5.62 -0.32
CA VAL A 23 -9.47 -4.98 -1.37
C VAL A 23 -10.15 -3.72 -0.85
N ASP A 24 -10.74 -3.77 0.34
CA ASP A 24 -11.39 -2.62 0.97
C ASP A 24 -10.39 -1.48 1.21
N ALA A 25 -9.16 -1.79 1.63
CA ALA A 25 -8.10 -0.79 1.77
C ALA A 25 -7.75 -0.11 0.42
N LEU A 26 -7.67 -0.88 -0.68
CA LEU A 26 -7.45 -0.31 -2.01
C LEU A 26 -8.63 0.55 -2.49
N LEU A 27 -9.87 0.13 -2.20
CA LEU A 27 -11.06 0.90 -2.55
C LEU A 27 -11.14 2.19 -1.72
N ASP A 28 -10.80 2.12 -0.43
CA ASP A 28 -10.74 3.27 0.47
C ASP A 28 -9.66 4.26 0.04
N GLU A 29 -8.49 3.78 -0.36
CA GLU A 29 -7.44 4.60 -0.98
C GLU A 29 -7.97 5.29 -2.24
N ALA A 30 -8.51 4.54 -3.20
CA ALA A 30 -8.98 5.08 -4.47
C ALA A 30 -10.07 6.15 -4.28
N ARG A 31 -10.93 5.97 -3.28
CA ARG A 31 -12.07 6.85 -2.98
C ARG A 31 -11.72 8.01 -2.06
N LEU A 32 -10.59 8.00 -1.36
CA LEU A 32 -10.20 9.11 -0.48
C LEU A 32 -10.15 10.40 -1.30
N THR A 33 -10.75 11.48 -0.80
CA THR A 33 -10.92 12.74 -1.57
C THR A 33 -10.91 13.93 -0.62
N PRO A 34 -10.19 15.03 -0.93
CA PRO A 34 -9.30 15.19 -2.08
C PRO A 34 -7.91 14.55 -1.91
N LYS A 35 -7.42 13.80 -2.89
CA LYS A 35 -6.02 13.36 -2.93
C LYS A 35 -5.21 14.25 -3.89
N PRO A 36 -4.27 15.09 -3.40
CA PRO A 36 -3.49 15.99 -4.25
C PRO A 36 -2.73 15.23 -5.35
N GLY A 37 -2.98 15.59 -6.61
CA GLY A 37 -2.29 15.02 -7.77
C GLY A 37 -2.61 13.55 -8.10
N LEU A 38 -3.41 12.87 -7.29
CA LEU A 38 -3.79 11.46 -7.48
C LEU A 38 -5.23 11.34 -8.00
N VAL A 39 -5.58 10.15 -8.47
CA VAL A 39 -6.94 9.81 -8.90
C VAL A 39 -7.85 9.73 -7.68
N ASP A 40 -8.97 10.45 -7.71
CA ASP A 40 -9.98 10.44 -6.65
C ASP A 40 -11.39 10.73 -7.21
N ARG A 41 -12.37 11.08 -6.36
CA ARG A 41 -13.74 11.40 -6.80
C ARG A 41 -13.85 12.73 -7.56
N ARG A 42 -12.86 13.63 -7.49
CA ARG A 42 -12.84 14.90 -8.22
C ARG A 42 -12.27 14.73 -9.63
N GLY A 43 -11.49 13.68 -9.89
CA GLY A 43 -11.06 13.34 -11.24
C GLY A 43 -9.79 12.51 -11.30
N ARG A 44 -9.06 12.64 -12.41
CA ARG A 44 -7.88 11.81 -12.74
C ARG A 44 -6.57 12.28 -12.10
N GLY A 45 -6.57 13.40 -11.39
CA GLY A 45 -5.35 14.01 -10.85
C GLY A 45 -4.33 14.30 -11.97
N ALA A 46 -3.07 13.92 -11.76
CA ALA A 46 -1.99 14.06 -12.75
C ALA A 46 -1.96 12.94 -13.81
N HIS A 47 -2.98 12.06 -13.85
CA HIS A 47 -3.03 10.92 -14.75
C HIS A 47 -3.95 11.19 -15.96
N THR A 48 -3.53 10.70 -17.13
CA THR A 48 -4.36 10.74 -18.35
C THR A 48 -5.07 9.41 -18.60
N ASP A 49 -4.52 8.33 -18.07
CA ASP A 49 -4.85 6.92 -18.31
C ASP A 49 -5.62 6.26 -17.16
N LEU A 50 -5.70 6.89 -15.98
CA LEU A 50 -6.41 6.35 -14.82
C LEU A 50 -7.67 7.16 -14.47
N ASP A 51 -8.71 6.46 -14.02
CA ASP A 51 -9.88 7.04 -13.38
C ASP A 51 -10.37 6.17 -12.21
N LEU A 52 -11.30 6.71 -11.43
CA LEU A 52 -11.79 6.07 -10.21
C LEU A 52 -12.46 4.71 -10.48
N ASP A 53 -13.19 4.58 -11.58
CA ASP A 53 -13.87 3.31 -11.90
C ASP A 53 -12.85 2.23 -12.26
N LEU A 54 -11.85 2.57 -13.06
CA LEU A 54 -10.73 1.69 -13.40
C LEU A 54 -9.96 1.26 -12.15
N MET A 55 -9.65 2.19 -11.24
CA MET A 55 -9.04 1.89 -9.93
C MET A 55 -9.91 0.90 -9.13
N CYS A 56 -11.22 1.13 -9.05
CA CYS A 56 -12.13 0.25 -8.31
C CYS A 56 -12.25 -1.14 -8.94
N ARG A 57 -12.30 -1.25 -10.27
CA ARG A 57 -12.32 -2.53 -10.99
C ARG A 57 -11.02 -3.30 -10.78
N SER A 58 -9.89 -2.61 -10.87
CA SER A 58 -8.57 -3.17 -10.59
C SER A 58 -8.47 -3.72 -9.16
N ALA A 59 -8.88 -2.96 -8.14
CA ALA A 59 -8.85 -3.41 -6.75
C ALA A 59 -9.64 -4.70 -6.54
N ARG A 60 -10.87 -4.79 -7.08
CA ARG A 60 -11.72 -5.98 -6.96
C ARG A 60 -11.13 -7.20 -7.67
N ALA A 61 -10.47 -7.01 -8.81
CA ALA A 61 -9.84 -8.09 -9.56
C ALA A 61 -8.70 -8.78 -8.79
N LEU A 62 -8.13 -8.11 -7.77
CA LEU A 62 -7.04 -8.64 -6.95
C LEU A 62 -7.50 -9.52 -5.79
N ALA A 63 -8.81 -9.57 -5.49
CA ALA A 63 -9.34 -10.34 -4.35
C ALA A 63 -8.90 -11.82 -4.35
N PRO A 64 -9.00 -12.58 -5.47
CA PRO A 64 -8.58 -13.98 -5.49
C PRO A 64 -7.08 -14.15 -5.20
N ALA A 65 -6.25 -13.25 -5.70
CA ALA A 65 -4.82 -13.31 -5.48
C ALA A 65 -4.46 -13.10 -4.00
N PHE A 66 -5.07 -12.12 -3.33
CA PHE A 66 -4.83 -11.91 -1.90
C PHE A 66 -5.31 -13.10 -1.05
N ALA A 67 -6.41 -13.76 -1.44
CA ALA A 67 -6.86 -14.97 -0.77
C ALA A 67 -5.82 -16.11 -0.91
N CYS A 68 -5.36 -16.38 -2.13
CA CYS A 68 -4.31 -17.38 -2.37
C CYS A 68 -3.01 -17.07 -1.61
N MET A 69 -2.60 -15.81 -1.56
CA MET A 69 -1.40 -15.38 -0.81
C MET A 69 -1.57 -15.61 0.70
N ALA A 70 -2.74 -15.31 1.26
CA ALA A 70 -3.05 -15.57 2.66
C ALA A 70 -3.06 -17.09 2.96
N GLU A 71 -3.67 -17.91 2.10
CA GLU A 71 -3.69 -19.37 2.24
C GLU A 71 -2.28 -19.95 2.24
N ALA A 72 -1.47 -19.60 1.24
CA ALA A 72 -0.10 -20.10 1.14
C ALA A 72 0.77 -19.68 2.33
N ALA A 73 0.58 -18.46 2.84
CA ALA A 73 1.31 -17.97 4.00
C ALA A 73 0.90 -18.67 5.29
N ARG A 74 -0.41 -18.88 5.49
CA ARG A 74 -0.93 -19.65 6.63
C ARG A 74 -0.43 -21.09 6.62
N ASP A 75 -0.45 -21.75 5.47
CA ASP A 75 0.01 -23.14 5.32
C ASP A 75 1.52 -23.26 5.58
N ALA A 76 2.30 -22.24 5.21
CA ALA A 76 3.73 -22.18 5.51
C ALA A 76 4.01 -21.92 6.99
N GLY A 77 3.17 -21.13 7.68
CA GLY A 77 3.26 -20.81 9.10
C GLY A 77 4.49 -20.00 9.54
N THR A 78 5.43 -19.73 8.64
CA THR A 78 6.64 -18.94 8.88
C THR A 78 7.27 -18.45 7.57
N PRO A 79 8.02 -17.34 7.57
CA PRO A 79 8.77 -16.88 6.41
C PRO A 79 9.80 -17.92 5.95
N THR A 80 9.65 -18.40 4.71
CA THR A 80 10.60 -19.32 4.07
C THR A 80 10.88 -18.89 2.64
N LEU A 81 11.98 -19.36 2.06
CA LEU A 81 12.30 -19.12 0.65
C LEU A 81 11.18 -19.62 -0.27
N ALA A 82 10.62 -20.80 0.02
CA ALA A 82 9.52 -21.37 -0.73
C ALA A 82 8.27 -20.48 -0.68
N LEU A 83 7.92 -19.95 0.49
CA LEU A 83 6.81 -18.99 0.63
C LEU A 83 7.09 -17.72 -0.18
N ARG A 84 8.30 -17.15 -0.06
CA ARG A 84 8.67 -15.93 -0.80
C ARG A 84 8.55 -16.12 -2.31
N GLU A 85 8.99 -17.25 -2.86
CA GLU A 85 8.88 -17.57 -4.28
C GLU A 85 7.42 -17.82 -4.71
N ALA A 86 6.63 -18.47 -3.86
CA ALA A 86 5.20 -18.67 -4.10
C ALA A 86 4.43 -17.33 -4.17
N LEU A 87 4.66 -16.44 -3.21
CA LEU A 87 4.10 -15.08 -3.21
C LEU A 87 4.57 -14.28 -4.42
N GLY A 88 5.84 -14.42 -4.83
CA GLY A 88 6.37 -13.77 -6.02
C GLY A 88 5.67 -14.23 -7.30
N ARG A 89 5.42 -15.54 -7.46
CA ARG A 89 4.64 -16.10 -8.57
C ARG A 89 3.20 -15.57 -8.56
N MET A 90 2.51 -15.68 -7.43
CA MET A 90 1.12 -15.20 -7.29
C MET A 90 1.01 -13.69 -7.56
N GLY A 91 2.00 -12.90 -7.15
CA GLY A 91 2.05 -11.47 -7.43
C GLY A 91 2.15 -11.15 -8.92
N ARG A 92 2.95 -11.92 -9.68
CA ARG A 92 3.04 -11.78 -11.14
C ARG A 92 1.75 -12.20 -11.86
N GLU A 93 1.11 -13.28 -11.38
CA GLU A 93 -0.19 -13.71 -11.89
C GLU A 93 -1.29 -12.67 -11.60
N ALA A 94 -1.28 -12.09 -10.40
CA ALA A 94 -2.18 -11.00 -10.02
C ALA A 94 -1.95 -9.74 -10.86
N GLU A 95 -0.69 -9.42 -11.17
CA GLU A 95 -0.35 -8.31 -12.07
C GLU A 95 -0.92 -8.55 -13.46
N ALA A 96 -0.77 -9.76 -14.02
CA ALA A 96 -1.33 -10.11 -15.32
C ALA A 96 -2.87 -10.01 -15.34
N ALA A 97 -3.54 -10.53 -14.31
CA ALA A 97 -5.00 -10.45 -14.18
C ALA A 97 -5.47 -8.99 -14.06
N MET A 98 -4.77 -8.19 -13.27
CA MET A 98 -5.02 -6.75 -13.16
C MET A 98 -4.91 -6.08 -14.53
N MET A 99 -3.82 -6.32 -15.27
CA MET A 99 -3.59 -5.72 -16.60
C MET A 99 -4.66 -6.13 -17.62
N GLN A 100 -5.20 -7.34 -17.54
CA GLN A 100 -6.32 -7.75 -18.39
C GLN A 100 -7.58 -6.92 -18.11
N VAL A 101 -7.92 -6.74 -16.84
CA VAL A 101 -9.09 -5.95 -16.42
C VAL A 101 -8.91 -4.46 -16.71
N THR A 102 -7.67 -3.97 -16.64
CA THR A 102 -7.34 -2.56 -16.85
C THR A 102 -6.88 -2.24 -18.27
N GLN A 103 -7.01 -3.17 -19.21
CA GLN A 103 -6.62 -2.99 -20.62
C GLN A 103 -5.16 -2.54 -20.79
N GLY A 104 -4.26 -3.08 -19.97
CA GLY A 104 -2.83 -2.79 -19.97
C GLY A 104 -2.41 -1.58 -19.16
N ILE A 105 -3.35 -0.90 -18.47
CA ILE A 105 -3.05 0.28 -17.65
C ILE A 105 -2.56 -0.16 -16.27
N ASN A 106 -1.35 0.25 -15.91
CA ASN A 106 -0.79 -0.03 -14.59
C ASN A 106 -1.53 0.75 -13.51
N THR A 107 -2.26 0.02 -12.66
CA THR A 107 -3.12 0.61 -11.62
C THR A 107 -2.57 0.34 -10.22
N HIS A 108 -2.38 -0.93 -9.86
CA HIS A 108 -2.05 -1.37 -8.50
C HIS A 108 -0.79 -2.24 -8.41
N ARG A 109 0.10 -2.24 -9.40
CA ARG A 109 1.29 -3.13 -9.39
C ARG A 109 2.12 -3.03 -8.11
N GLY A 110 2.39 -1.81 -7.63
CA GLY A 110 3.09 -1.60 -6.36
C GLY A 110 2.27 -2.03 -5.14
N ALA A 111 0.95 -1.89 -5.21
CA ALA A 111 0.05 -2.28 -4.15
C ALA A 111 -0.10 -3.82 -4.03
N ILE A 112 -0.06 -4.56 -5.15
CA ILE A 112 0.00 -6.04 -5.14
C ILE A 112 1.19 -6.50 -4.29
N TRP A 113 2.35 -5.88 -4.48
CA TRP A 113 3.56 -6.21 -3.73
C TRP A 113 3.42 -5.89 -2.23
N ALA A 114 3.06 -4.65 -1.89
CA ALA A 114 2.97 -4.23 -0.50
C ALA A 114 1.85 -4.97 0.26
N MET A 115 0.65 -5.03 -0.31
CA MET A 115 -0.50 -5.69 0.31
C MET A 115 -0.32 -7.21 0.35
N GLY A 116 0.26 -7.83 -0.69
CA GLY A 116 0.52 -9.27 -0.68
C GLY A 116 1.44 -9.70 0.46
N LEU A 117 2.47 -8.91 0.76
CA LEU A 117 3.37 -9.15 1.90
C LEU A 117 2.68 -8.95 3.25
N LEU A 118 1.87 -7.89 3.40
CA LEU A 118 1.14 -7.60 4.63
C LEU A 118 0.05 -8.64 4.92
N VAL A 119 -0.68 -9.06 3.87
CA VAL A 119 -1.67 -10.14 3.93
C VAL A 119 -1.00 -11.45 4.33
N ALA A 120 0.12 -11.80 3.70
CA ALA A 120 0.88 -12.99 4.07
C ALA A 120 1.34 -12.96 5.53
N ALA A 121 1.89 -11.82 5.99
CA ALA A 121 2.31 -11.66 7.37
C ALA A 121 1.14 -11.79 8.36
N ALA A 122 0.00 -11.14 8.08
CA ALA A 122 -1.19 -11.26 8.90
C ALA A 122 -1.80 -12.67 8.91
N ALA A 123 -1.59 -13.45 7.84
CA ALA A 123 -2.04 -14.84 7.78
C ALA A 123 -1.13 -15.80 8.58
N ILE A 124 0.17 -15.50 8.67
CA ILE A 124 1.13 -16.26 9.48
C ILE A 124 0.91 -16.01 10.97
N GLU A 125 0.74 -14.75 11.37
CA GLU A 125 0.47 -14.35 12.76
C GLU A 125 -0.87 -13.59 12.85
N PRO A 126 -2.02 -14.28 12.85
CA PRO A 126 -3.34 -13.64 12.92
C PRO A 126 -3.54 -12.90 14.25
N ASP A 127 -2.90 -13.38 15.32
CA ASP A 127 -2.96 -12.78 16.65
C ASP A 127 -1.77 -11.82 16.92
N ALA A 128 -1.12 -11.32 15.85
CA ALA A 128 -0.01 -10.40 16.00
C ALA A 128 -0.38 -9.20 16.89
N ALA A 129 0.42 -8.98 17.93
CA ALA A 129 0.13 -8.00 18.98
C ALA A 129 0.11 -6.53 18.51
N SER A 130 0.62 -6.23 17.30
CA SER A 130 0.62 -4.87 16.76
C SER A 130 0.83 -4.78 15.24
N PRO A 131 0.42 -3.68 14.59
CA PRO A 131 0.74 -3.40 13.18
C PRO A 131 2.26 -3.40 12.89
N ALA A 132 3.07 -2.96 13.86
CA ALA A 132 4.54 -3.00 13.74
C ALA A 132 5.05 -4.44 13.64
N ARG A 133 4.47 -5.39 14.39
CA ARG A 133 4.82 -6.81 14.30
C ARG A 133 4.48 -7.38 12.93
N THR A 134 3.28 -7.11 12.43
CA THR A 134 2.87 -7.53 11.06
C THR A 134 3.81 -6.96 10.01
N ALA A 135 4.16 -5.67 10.11
CA ALA A 135 5.07 -5.03 9.16
C ALA A 135 6.49 -5.62 9.21
N GLN A 136 7.01 -5.96 10.40
CA GLN A 136 8.31 -6.62 10.53
C GLN A 136 8.33 -8.05 9.98
N LEU A 137 7.23 -8.78 10.17
CA LEU A 137 7.08 -10.10 9.58
C LEU A 137 7.01 -10.02 8.05
N ALA A 138 6.26 -9.07 7.50
CA ALA A 138 6.25 -8.78 6.07
C ALA A 138 7.66 -8.41 5.54
N ALA A 139 8.43 -7.65 6.33
CA ALA A 139 9.80 -7.29 6.00
C ALA A 139 10.73 -8.52 5.94
N SER A 140 10.55 -9.47 6.86
CA SER A 140 11.33 -10.71 6.84
C SER A 140 11.09 -11.52 5.57
N ILE A 141 9.84 -11.58 5.09
CA ILE A 141 9.50 -12.19 3.80
C ILE A 141 10.15 -11.39 2.67
N ALA A 142 10.02 -10.06 2.67
CA ALA A 142 10.54 -9.19 1.62
C ALA A 142 12.08 -9.22 1.45
N ARG A 143 12.81 -9.55 2.52
CA ARG A 143 14.28 -9.69 2.51
C ARG A 143 14.75 -11.02 1.91
N LEU A 144 13.88 -12.03 1.85
CA LEU A 144 14.22 -13.29 1.20
C LEU A 144 14.34 -13.09 -0.32
N PRO A 145 15.32 -13.76 -0.97
CA PRO A 145 15.45 -13.72 -2.41
C PRO A 145 14.29 -14.46 -3.10
N ASP A 146 14.10 -14.18 -4.39
CA ASP A 146 13.17 -14.89 -5.26
C ASP A 146 13.89 -15.15 -6.57
N ARG A 147 14.24 -16.42 -6.83
CA ARG A 147 15.04 -16.78 -8.02
C ARG A 147 14.29 -16.53 -9.33
N HIS A 148 12.97 -16.36 -9.27
CA HIS A 148 12.11 -16.10 -10.41
C HIS A 148 11.77 -14.62 -10.56
N ALA A 149 12.29 -13.75 -9.68
CA ALA A 149 12.16 -12.32 -9.85
C ALA A 149 12.92 -11.89 -11.13
N PRO A 150 12.32 -11.04 -11.99
CA PRO A 150 13.00 -10.54 -13.17
C PRO A 150 14.25 -9.74 -12.75
N LEU A 151 15.38 -9.98 -13.45
CA LEU A 151 16.64 -9.27 -13.21
C LEU A 151 16.51 -7.76 -13.47
N VAL A 152 15.67 -7.40 -14.43
CA VAL A 152 15.26 -6.03 -14.73
C VAL A 152 13.77 -6.07 -14.97
N SER A 153 13.01 -5.32 -14.17
CA SER A 153 11.55 -5.23 -14.31
C SER A 153 11.12 -4.28 -15.43
N GLY A 154 12.04 -3.41 -15.86
CA GLY A 154 11.80 -2.37 -16.87
C GLY A 154 10.82 -1.29 -16.41
N ASN A 155 10.49 -1.25 -15.12
CA ASN A 155 9.46 -0.36 -14.61
C ASN A 155 10.05 1.01 -14.21
N LYS A 156 9.21 2.05 -14.29
CA LYS A 156 9.61 3.44 -13.99
C LYS A 156 10.14 3.62 -12.57
N GLY A 157 9.64 2.82 -11.61
CA GLY A 157 10.08 2.87 -10.22
C GLY A 157 11.52 2.39 -10.04
N GLU A 158 11.90 1.29 -10.70
CA GLU A 158 13.26 0.76 -10.68
C GLU A 158 14.25 1.72 -11.34
N SER A 159 13.86 2.35 -12.46
CA SER A 159 14.67 3.42 -13.07
C SER A 159 14.83 4.60 -12.12
N ALA A 160 13.76 5.08 -11.48
CA ALA A 160 13.84 6.17 -10.50
C ALA A 160 14.73 5.81 -9.30
N CYS A 161 14.67 4.58 -8.80
CA CYS A 161 15.57 4.13 -7.74
C CYS A 161 17.05 4.24 -8.15
N ARG A 162 17.38 3.83 -9.37
CA ARG A 162 18.74 3.98 -9.91
C ARG A 162 19.14 5.44 -10.11
N ASP A 163 18.27 6.22 -10.75
CA ASP A 163 18.58 7.57 -11.21
C ASP A 163 18.69 8.55 -10.04
N PHE A 164 17.95 8.31 -8.95
CA PHE A 164 17.90 9.18 -7.77
C PHE A 164 18.52 8.56 -6.50
N GLY A 165 19.04 7.33 -6.56
CA GLY A 165 19.68 6.68 -5.41
C GLY A 165 18.72 6.32 -4.27
N VAL A 166 17.43 6.17 -4.56
CA VAL A 166 16.38 5.83 -3.57
C VAL A 166 16.04 4.33 -3.63
N THR A 167 15.40 3.81 -2.58
CA THR A 167 15.11 2.37 -2.47
C THR A 167 13.71 1.97 -2.97
N GLY A 168 12.79 2.93 -3.03
CA GLY A 168 11.41 2.74 -3.50
C GLY A 168 10.59 1.76 -2.64
N ALA A 169 9.51 1.23 -3.23
CA ALA A 169 8.57 0.34 -2.54
C ALA A 169 9.23 -0.94 -2.00
N ARG A 170 10.26 -1.46 -2.69
CA ARG A 170 11.02 -2.62 -2.23
C ARG A 170 11.78 -2.32 -0.94
N GLY A 171 12.46 -1.19 -0.88
CA GLY A 171 13.16 -0.76 0.33
C GLY A 171 12.22 -0.52 1.50
N GLN A 172 11.07 0.14 1.25
CA GLN A 172 10.03 0.30 2.26
C GLN A 172 9.58 -1.04 2.84
N ALA A 173 9.28 -2.04 1.99
CA ALA A 173 8.90 -3.36 2.45
C ALA A 173 10.02 -4.05 3.25
N GLN A 174 11.26 -4.02 2.77
CA GLN A 174 12.40 -4.64 3.45
C GLN A 174 12.75 -3.99 4.80
N ALA A 175 12.41 -2.71 4.97
CA ALA A 175 12.56 -1.96 6.23
C ALA A 175 11.36 -2.12 7.17
N GLY A 176 10.28 -2.80 6.77
CA GLY A 176 9.07 -2.95 7.60
C GLY A 176 8.13 -1.75 7.54
N PHE A 177 8.02 -1.13 6.36
CA PHE A 177 7.09 -0.04 6.05
C PHE A 177 7.16 1.14 7.06
N PRO A 178 8.35 1.73 7.30
CA PRO A 178 8.52 2.77 8.31
C PRO A 178 7.60 3.97 8.07
N GLN A 179 7.37 4.38 6.82
CA GLN A 179 6.43 5.48 6.52
C GLN A 179 4.99 5.17 6.96
N VAL A 180 4.58 3.89 6.93
CA VAL A 180 3.25 3.48 7.40
C VAL A 180 3.23 3.39 8.93
N VAL A 181 4.19 2.68 9.52
CA VAL A 181 4.17 2.34 10.95
C VAL A 181 4.55 3.53 11.83
N GLU A 182 5.49 4.36 11.40
CA GLU A 182 6.07 5.44 12.21
C GLU A 182 5.48 6.83 11.89
N ARG A 183 4.86 7.01 10.72
CA ARG A 183 4.29 8.30 10.29
C ARG A 183 2.77 8.22 10.09
N GLY A 184 2.33 7.42 9.12
CA GLY A 184 0.93 7.37 8.70
C GLY A 184 -0.03 6.89 9.79
N LEU A 185 0.26 5.74 10.40
CA LEU A 185 -0.60 5.15 11.42
C LEU A 185 -0.70 6.00 12.70
N PRO A 186 0.41 6.53 13.27
CA PRO A 186 0.33 7.45 14.40
C PRO A 186 -0.47 8.71 14.09
N GLU A 187 -0.32 9.29 12.89
CA GLU A 187 -1.09 10.48 12.51
C GLU A 187 -2.58 10.17 12.32
N LEU A 188 -2.91 9.02 11.73
CA LEU A 188 -4.30 8.55 11.64
C LEU A 188 -4.94 8.44 13.02
N GLN A 189 -4.25 7.80 13.96
CA GLN A 189 -4.72 7.62 15.33
C GLN A 189 -4.86 8.95 16.07
N ARG A 190 -3.89 9.85 15.91
CA ARG A 190 -3.91 11.21 16.48
C ARG A 190 -5.07 12.04 15.95
N SER A 191 -5.30 12.01 14.64
CA SER A 191 -6.41 12.75 14.03
C SER A 191 -7.76 12.24 14.53
N ARG A 192 -7.92 10.91 14.61
CA ARG A 192 -9.13 10.30 15.19
C ARG A 192 -9.32 10.65 16.66
N SER A 193 -8.27 10.62 17.47
CA SER A 193 -8.37 10.95 18.90
C SER A 193 -8.67 12.43 19.15
N ARG A 194 -8.28 13.31 18.23
CA ARG A 194 -8.66 14.74 18.21
C ARG A 194 -10.14 14.96 17.84
N GLY A 195 -10.81 13.95 17.28
CA GLY A 195 -12.21 14.03 16.84
C GLY A 195 -12.37 14.50 15.40
N ASP A 196 -11.31 14.47 14.59
CA ASP A 196 -11.40 14.79 13.17
C ASP A 196 -12.32 13.78 12.45
N SER A 197 -12.95 14.22 11.36
CA SER A 197 -13.67 13.29 10.48
C SER A 197 -12.74 12.18 9.97
N GLU A 198 -13.31 11.01 9.68
CA GLU A 198 -12.53 9.88 9.14
C GLU A 198 -11.82 10.24 7.82
N THR A 199 -12.47 11.05 6.97
CA THR A 199 -11.85 11.57 5.74
C THR A 199 -10.63 12.43 6.05
N ALA A 200 -10.76 13.41 6.97
CA ALA A 200 -9.64 14.26 7.36
C ALA A 200 -8.51 13.46 8.01
N SER A 201 -8.84 12.47 8.85
CA SER A 201 -7.87 11.61 9.51
C SER A 201 -7.06 10.77 8.52
N ARG A 202 -7.72 10.19 7.50
CA ARG A 202 -7.06 9.47 6.41
C ARG A 202 -6.21 10.37 5.53
N LEU A 203 -6.66 11.61 5.27
CA LEU A 203 -5.87 12.60 4.53
C LEU A 203 -4.63 13.04 5.31
N ASN A 204 -4.74 13.27 6.62
CA ASN A 204 -3.59 13.59 7.46
C ASN A 204 -2.58 12.42 7.48
N ALA A 205 -3.06 11.18 7.55
CA ALA A 205 -2.21 10.00 7.44
C ALA A 205 -1.46 9.93 6.10
N LEU A 206 -2.15 10.24 4.99
CA LEU A 206 -1.53 10.34 3.66
C LEU A 206 -0.45 11.43 3.63
N LEU A 207 -0.73 12.63 4.16
CA LEU A 207 0.24 13.72 4.24
C LEU A 207 1.45 13.35 5.12
N ALA A 208 1.22 12.63 6.23
CA ALA A 208 2.30 12.17 7.09
C ALA A 208 3.23 11.19 6.38
N ILE A 209 2.68 10.28 5.57
CA ILE A 209 3.47 9.40 4.69
C ILE A 209 4.23 10.24 3.66
N LEU A 210 3.53 11.14 2.95
CA LEU A 210 4.13 11.96 1.89
C LEU A 210 5.27 12.85 2.40
N SER A 211 5.20 13.32 3.65
CA SER A 211 6.19 14.23 4.25
C SER A 211 7.62 13.69 4.31
N GLY A 212 7.81 12.38 4.19
CA GLY A 212 9.13 11.74 4.24
C GLY A 212 9.34 10.59 3.27
N LEU A 213 8.36 10.29 2.41
CA LEU A 213 8.48 9.22 1.43
C LEU A 213 9.26 9.68 0.19
N ASP A 214 10.28 8.91 -0.19
CA ASP A 214 10.95 9.03 -1.49
C ASP A 214 10.06 8.47 -2.59
N ASP A 215 9.08 9.26 -3.03
CA ASP A 215 8.09 8.84 -4.03
C ASP A 215 8.72 8.74 -5.43
N THR A 216 8.97 7.50 -5.87
CA THR A 216 9.53 7.21 -7.20
C THR A 216 8.64 7.68 -8.36
N CYS A 217 7.33 7.80 -8.17
CA CYS A 217 6.41 8.33 -9.19
C CYS A 217 6.58 9.84 -9.33
N VAL A 218 6.71 10.57 -8.22
CA VAL A 218 7.00 12.02 -8.25
C VAL A 218 8.40 12.26 -8.80
N LEU A 219 9.41 11.54 -8.32
CA LEU A 219 10.80 11.67 -8.80
C LEU A 219 10.90 11.46 -10.32
N SER A 220 10.28 10.40 -10.85
CA SER A 220 10.33 10.11 -12.29
C SER A 220 9.55 11.10 -13.16
N ARG A 221 8.51 11.75 -12.64
CA ARG A 221 7.65 12.67 -13.40
C ARG A 221 8.07 14.13 -13.29
N ALA A 222 8.51 14.53 -12.11
CA ALA A 222 8.66 15.93 -11.73
C ALA A 222 10.00 16.26 -11.05
N GLY A 223 10.80 15.23 -10.72
CA GLY A 223 12.14 15.40 -10.17
C GLY A 223 12.20 15.75 -8.68
N PRO A 224 13.43 15.86 -8.13
CA PRO A 224 13.65 15.97 -6.69
C PRO A 224 13.18 17.30 -6.09
N ALA A 225 13.24 18.40 -6.84
CA ALA A 225 12.77 19.70 -6.36
C ALA A 225 11.25 19.70 -6.08
N VAL A 226 10.46 19.05 -6.95
CA VAL A 226 9.02 18.93 -6.75
C VAL A 226 8.69 17.99 -5.60
N LEU A 227 9.44 16.90 -5.45
CA LEU A 227 9.29 16.02 -4.28
C LEU A 227 9.55 16.77 -2.97
N GLN A 228 10.62 17.57 -2.89
CA GLN A 228 10.94 18.36 -1.71
C GLN A 228 9.86 19.40 -1.40
N ALA A 229 9.33 20.08 -2.41
CA ALA A 229 8.23 21.02 -2.23
C ALA A 229 6.97 20.31 -1.70
N LEU A 230 6.60 19.17 -2.29
CA LEU A 230 5.47 18.35 -1.83
C LEU A 230 5.62 17.90 -0.37
N GLN A 231 6.83 17.46 0.01
CA GLN A 231 7.15 17.07 1.38
C GLN A 231 7.02 18.27 2.34
N ALA A 232 7.55 19.43 1.97
CA ALA A 232 7.47 20.65 2.78
C ALA A 232 6.02 21.12 2.96
N ASP A 233 5.21 21.08 1.90
CA ASP A 233 3.79 21.44 1.95
C ASP A 233 3.00 20.47 2.85
N ALA A 234 3.27 19.17 2.76
CA ALA A 234 2.65 18.17 3.64
C ALA A 234 2.98 18.44 5.12
N VAL A 235 4.24 18.76 5.44
CA VAL A 235 4.65 19.16 6.80
C VAL A 235 3.93 20.43 7.25
N ALA A 236 3.84 21.43 6.38
CA ALA A 236 3.20 22.71 6.69
C ALA A 236 1.70 22.54 7.00
N VAL A 237 0.99 21.70 6.24
CA VAL A 237 -0.44 21.40 6.50
C VAL A 237 -0.61 20.70 7.83
N LEU A 238 0.21 19.67 8.12
CA LEU A 238 0.13 18.94 9.39
C LEU A 238 0.45 19.84 10.59
N ALA A 239 1.43 20.74 10.46
CA ALA A 239 1.80 21.71 11.50
C ALA A 239 0.67 22.70 11.82
N ARG A 240 -0.24 22.94 10.87
CA ARG A 240 -1.43 23.80 11.04
C ARG A 240 -2.66 23.07 11.58
N GLY A 241 -2.51 21.81 12.00
CA GLY A 241 -3.61 20.98 12.51
C GLY A 241 -4.18 19.98 11.51
N GLY A 242 -3.56 19.85 10.33
CA GLY A 242 -4.01 18.93 9.29
C GLY A 242 -5.19 19.46 8.48
N VAL A 243 -5.75 18.62 7.62
CA VAL A 243 -6.82 18.97 6.67
C VAL A 243 -8.12 19.38 7.38
N ALA A 244 -8.35 18.93 8.61
CA ALA A 244 -9.51 19.34 9.39
C ALA A 244 -9.49 20.84 9.79
N ALA A 245 -8.31 21.49 9.72
CA ALA A 245 -8.12 22.89 10.06
C ALA A 245 -8.09 23.82 8.83
N LEU A 246 -8.35 23.30 7.63
CA LEU A 246 -8.36 24.03 6.36
C LEU A 246 -9.77 24.46 5.93
#